data_AF-A0A1V5KBQ3-F1
#
_entry.id   AF-A0A1V5KBQ3-F1
#
_cell.length_a   1.000
_cell.length_b   1.000
_cell.length_c   1.000
_cell.angle_alpha   90.00
_cell.angle_beta   90.00
_cell.angle_gamma   90.00
#
_symmetry.space_group_name_H-M   'P 1'
#
loop_
_entity.id
_entity.type
_entity.pdbx_description
1 polymer ?
#
loop_
_entity_poly.entity_id
_entity_poly.type
_entity_poly.pdbx_seq_one_letter_code
_entity_poly.pdbx_strand_id
1 'polypeptide(L)'
;MPLATAARNVAAAALAAQATHLSLHSDVPDNLGSNEVLGGSPAYARQPVTWVFPDAGVMAIAAPAVFDVPAGAVVYVGMWTLAVAGDFLGYAPLNGGLIRGTAYAQGATDDFYAPSHGLVVGDRVSFLPVPGGTPPTGVGGLLYYVVSVTNANLFQVAATPFDQPLAIGSDGPVQYQRATVDQFSAQGTETVSTLSIVIGA
;
A
#
# COMPACT_ATOMS: atom_id res chain seq x y z
N MET A 1 -19.06 0.41 12.56
CA MET A 1 -20.38 -0.23 12.36
C MET A 1 -20.29 -1.10 11.12
N PRO A 2 -20.84 -2.31 11.12
CA PRO A 2 -20.82 -3.13 9.91
C PRO A 2 -21.73 -2.53 8.84
N LEU A 3 -21.28 -2.51 7.59
CA LEU A 3 -22.07 -2.00 6.47
C LEU A 3 -22.72 -3.14 5.71
N ALA A 4 -24.02 -3.02 5.44
CA ALA A 4 -24.71 -3.94 4.55
C ALA A 4 -24.09 -3.90 3.14
N THR A 5 -24.11 -5.01 2.41
CA THR A 5 -23.53 -5.12 1.05
C THR A 5 -23.99 -4.01 0.11
N ALA A 6 -25.28 -3.63 0.16
CA ALA A 6 -25.79 -2.54 -0.67
C ALA A 6 -25.07 -1.20 -0.39
N ALA A 7 -24.85 -0.86 0.89
CA ALA A 7 -24.15 0.37 1.26
C ALA A 7 -22.67 0.31 0.85
N ARG A 8 -22.02 -0.85 0.99
CA ARG A 8 -20.63 -1.06 0.55
C ARG A 8 -20.47 -0.92 -0.96
N ASN A 9 -21.41 -1.45 -1.74
CA ASN A 9 -21.41 -1.30 -3.19
C ASN A 9 -21.60 0.16 -3.62
N VAL A 10 -22.48 0.91 -2.95
CA VAL A 10 -22.67 2.35 -3.20
C VAL A 10 -21.37 3.12 -2.91
N ALA A 11 -20.73 2.85 -1.77
CA ALA A 11 -19.48 3.52 -1.40
C ALA A 11 -18.33 3.19 -2.38
N ALA A 12 -18.18 1.93 -2.77
CA ALA A 12 -17.18 1.51 -3.76
C ALA A 12 -17.41 2.20 -5.11
N ALA A 13 -18.67 2.24 -5.59
CA ALA A 13 -19.03 2.88 -6.85
C ALA A 13 -18.76 4.39 -6.84
N ALA A 14 -19.05 5.06 -5.71
CA ALA A 14 -18.79 6.48 -5.57
C ALA A 14 -17.29 6.81 -5.63
N LEU A 15 -16.44 6.01 -4.97
CA LEU A 15 -14.99 6.19 -5.04
C LEU A 15 -14.45 5.87 -6.45
N ALA A 16 -14.90 4.77 -7.06
CA ALA A 16 -14.50 4.38 -8.41
C ALA A 16 -14.85 5.43 -9.47
N ALA A 17 -15.97 6.14 -9.32
CA ALA A 17 -16.34 7.24 -10.21
C ALA A 17 -15.36 8.43 -10.15
N GLN A 18 -14.70 8.62 -9.01
CA GLN A 18 -13.68 9.66 -8.81
C GLN A 18 -12.28 9.17 -9.22
N ALA A 19 -11.95 7.90 -8.99
CA ALA A 19 -10.66 7.30 -9.32
C ALA A 19 -10.54 7.00 -10.81
N THR A 20 -10.22 8.02 -11.60
CA THR A 20 -10.16 7.91 -13.08
C THR A 20 -8.76 7.60 -13.61
N HIS A 21 -7.71 7.81 -12.80
CA HIS A 21 -6.33 7.57 -13.19
C HIS A 21 -5.54 6.82 -12.11
N LEU A 22 -4.57 6.02 -12.55
CA LEU A 22 -3.60 5.33 -11.71
C LEU A 22 -2.21 5.93 -11.88
N SER A 23 -1.43 5.92 -10.80
CA SER A 23 -0.02 6.33 -10.76
C SER A 23 0.84 5.22 -10.17
N LEU A 24 2.15 5.28 -10.41
CA LEU A 24 3.15 4.44 -9.76
C LEU A 24 3.96 5.28 -8.77
N HIS A 25 4.36 4.68 -7.64
CA HIS A 25 5.15 5.33 -6.61
C HIS A 25 6.34 4.48 -6.17
N SER A 26 7.46 5.15 -5.88
CA SER A 26 8.74 4.54 -5.51
C SER A 26 8.88 4.21 -4.02
N ASP A 27 8.01 4.76 -3.18
CA ASP A 27 7.91 4.48 -1.75
C ASP A 27 6.46 4.73 -1.26
N VAL A 28 6.19 4.57 0.03
CA VAL A 28 4.87 4.76 0.64
C VAL A 28 4.34 6.17 0.35
N PRO A 29 3.21 6.33 -0.36
CA PRO A 29 2.61 7.64 -0.58
C PRO A 29 2.02 8.22 0.71
N ASP A 30 2.05 9.54 0.85
CA ASP A 30 1.25 10.26 1.84
C ASP A 30 -0.14 10.64 1.29
N ASN A 31 -0.89 11.45 2.03
CA ASN A 31 -2.23 11.88 1.65
C ASN A 31 -2.27 12.87 0.46
N LEU A 32 -1.10 13.27 -0.06
CA LEU A 32 -0.95 14.10 -1.26
C LEU A 32 -0.36 13.30 -2.43
N GLY A 33 -0.12 12.00 -2.26
CA GLY A 33 0.44 11.16 -3.30
C GLY A 33 1.93 11.41 -3.56
N SER A 34 2.71 11.69 -2.51
CA SER A 34 4.17 11.79 -2.64
C SER A 34 4.83 10.52 -3.21
N ASN A 35 6.09 10.64 -3.61
CA ASN A 35 6.88 9.56 -4.21
C ASN A 35 6.36 9.05 -5.57
N GLU A 36 5.55 9.83 -6.29
CA GLU A 36 5.14 9.46 -7.65
C GLU A 36 6.35 9.36 -8.59
N VAL A 37 6.38 8.31 -9.42
CA VAL A 37 7.42 8.10 -10.45
C VAL A 37 7.37 9.23 -11.47
N LEU A 38 8.52 9.68 -11.97
CA LEU A 38 8.63 10.79 -12.93
C LEU A 38 9.76 10.54 -13.94
N GLY A 39 9.65 11.13 -15.13
CA GLY A 39 10.72 11.11 -16.15
C GLY A 39 10.64 9.91 -17.10
N GLY A 40 11.79 9.48 -17.65
CA GLY A 40 11.87 8.38 -18.61
C GLY A 40 11.81 8.82 -20.09
N SER A 41 12.05 7.85 -20.97
CA SER A 41 11.87 7.96 -22.42
C SER A 41 11.53 6.58 -23.01
N PRO A 42 10.25 6.30 -23.33
CA PRO A 42 9.09 7.19 -23.25
C PRO A 42 8.82 7.71 -21.83
N ALA A 43 8.27 8.92 -21.75
CA ALA A 43 8.02 9.57 -20.47
C ALA A 43 6.89 8.87 -19.72
N TYR A 44 7.11 8.60 -18.43
CA TYR A 44 6.09 8.14 -17.51
C TYR A 44 4.90 9.11 -17.49
N ALA A 45 3.70 8.55 -17.48
CA ALA A 45 2.45 9.26 -17.27
C ALA A 45 1.45 8.38 -16.52
N ARG A 46 0.57 9.02 -15.74
CA ARG A 46 -0.59 8.36 -15.13
C ARG A 46 -1.46 7.72 -16.21
N GLN A 47 -1.96 6.51 -15.93
CA GLN A 47 -2.77 5.75 -16.88
C GLN A 47 -4.25 5.86 -16.52
N PRO A 48 -5.16 5.98 -17.50
CA PRO A 48 -6.59 5.92 -17.24
C PRO A 48 -6.97 4.54 -16.69
N VAL A 49 -7.98 4.50 -15.83
CA VAL A 49 -8.52 3.25 -15.27
C VAL A 49 -10.01 3.18 -15.44
N THR A 50 -10.49 1.96 -15.65
CA THR A 50 -11.90 1.61 -15.60
C THR A 50 -12.10 0.49 -14.59
N TRP A 51 -13.28 0.42 -14.00
CA TRP A 51 -13.59 -0.49 -12.90
C TRP A 51 -14.72 -1.44 -13.29
N VAL A 52 -14.68 -2.68 -12.80
CA VAL A 52 -15.81 -3.60 -12.92
C VAL A 52 -16.97 -3.17 -12.03
N PHE A 53 -18.16 -3.73 -12.25
CA PHE A 53 -19.33 -3.46 -11.40
C PHE A 53 -19.09 -3.89 -9.94
N PRO A 54 -19.55 -3.13 -8.92
CA PRO A 54 -19.33 -3.48 -7.53
C PRO A 54 -20.03 -4.80 -7.13
N ASP A 55 -19.28 -5.67 -6.47
CA ASP A 55 -19.82 -6.86 -5.83
C ASP A 55 -19.24 -7.01 -4.41
N ALA A 56 -20.11 -7.26 -3.43
CA ALA A 56 -19.74 -7.40 -2.01
C ALA A 56 -18.84 -6.27 -1.43
N GLY A 57 -18.91 -5.05 -1.97
CA GLY A 57 -18.07 -3.91 -1.58
C GLY A 57 -16.73 -3.83 -2.30
N VAL A 58 -16.51 -4.64 -3.33
CA VAL A 58 -15.27 -4.73 -4.10
C VAL A 58 -15.49 -4.25 -5.53
N MET A 59 -14.58 -3.41 -6.02
CA MET A 59 -14.48 -3.03 -7.43
C MET A 59 -13.03 -3.20 -7.88
N ALA A 60 -12.79 -4.22 -8.70
CA ALA A 60 -11.49 -4.42 -9.35
C ALA A 60 -11.34 -3.56 -10.61
N ILE A 61 -10.10 -3.34 -11.04
CA ILE A 61 -9.83 -2.77 -12.36
C ILE A 61 -10.38 -3.69 -13.45
N ALA A 62 -10.97 -3.12 -14.49
CA ALA A 62 -11.60 -3.88 -15.58
C ALA A 62 -10.60 -4.36 -16.63
N ALA A 63 -9.46 -3.67 -16.75
CA ALA A 63 -8.37 -4.05 -17.63
C ALA A 63 -7.02 -3.63 -17.01
N PRO A 64 -5.92 -4.33 -17.32
CA PRO A 64 -4.59 -3.92 -16.87
C PRO A 64 -4.21 -2.54 -17.39
N ALA A 65 -3.52 -1.76 -16.55
CA ALA A 65 -2.89 -0.50 -16.94
C ALA A 65 -1.38 -0.71 -17.13
N VAL A 66 -0.84 -0.26 -18.26
CA VAL A 66 0.59 -0.40 -18.60
C VAL A 66 1.25 0.97 -18.56
N PHE A 67 2.35 1.06 -17.82
CA PHE A 67 3.12 2.28 -17.64
C PHE A 67 4.48 2.15 -18.29
N ASP A 68 4.95 3.24 -18.90
CA ASP A 68 6.38 3.42 -19.16
C ASP A 68 7.07 3.86 -17.86
N VAL A 69 8.16 3.19 -17.50
CA VAL A 69 8.85 3.39 -16.22
C VAL A 69 10.34 3.64 -16.47
N PRO A 70 10.92 4.74 -15.95
CA PRO A 70 12.37 4.95 -15.98
C PRO A 70 13.12 3.95 -15.08
N ALA A 71 14.45 4.00 -15.10
CA ALA A 71 15.24 3.31 -14.08
C ALA A 71 14.86 3.83 -12.68
N GLY A 72 14.62 2.93 -11.74
CA GLY A 72 14.14 3.27 -10.40
C GLY A 72 13.36 2.15 -9.74
N ALA A 73 12.89 2.41 -8.52
CA ALA A 73 12.02 1.50 -7.79
C ALA A 73 10.55 1.84 -8.04
N VAL A 74 9.71 0.81 -8.14
CA VAL A 74 8.26 0.92 -8.09
C VAL A 74 7.74 -0.02 -7.02
N VAL A 75 6.86 0.49 -6.15
CA VAL A 75 6.40 -0.24 -4.96
C VAL A 75 4.89 -0.14 -4.78
N TYR A 76 4.30 1.01 -5.10
CA TYR A 76 2.87 1.26 -4.89
C TYR A 76 2.19 1.74 -6.16
N VAL A 77 0.89 1.45 -6.24
CA VAL A 77 -0.04 2.06 -7.18
C VAL A 77 -0.94 3.05 -6.44
N GLY A 78 -1.07 4.26 -6.96
CA GLY A 78 -1.92 5.33 -6.45
C GLY A 78 -3.16 5.56 -7.31
N MET A 79 -4.21 6.13 -6.73
CA MET A 79 -5.45 6.51 -7.41
C MET A 79 -5.63 8.02 -7.40
N TRP A 80 -6.02 8.58 -8.55
CA TRP A 80 -6.16 10.02 -8.76
C TRP A 80 -7.46 10.39 -9.46
N THR A 81 -7.90 11.63 -9.23
CA THR A 81 -9.04 12.19 -9.94
C THR A 81 -8.74 12.66 -11.37
N LEU A 82 -7.47 12.92 -11.70
CA LEU A 82 -7.04 13.46 -13.00
C LEU A 82 -5.67 12.92 -13.45
N ALA A 83 -5.41 12.99 -14.76
CA ALA A 83 -4.14 12.60 -15.39
C ALA A 83 -2.95 13.47 -14.94
N VAL A 84 -3.21 14.75 -14.65
CA VAL A 84 -2.24 15.74 -14.19
C VAL A 84 -2.92 16.56 -13.10
N ALA A 85 -2.21 16.84 -12.00
CA ALA A 85 -2.79 17.41 -10.78
C ALA A 85 -3.94 16.53 -10.23
N GLY A 86 -5.02 17.13 -9.74
CA GLY A 86 -6.12 16.40 -9.12
C GLY A 86 -5.84 15.98 -7.68
N ASP A 87 -6.83 15.33 -7.09
CA ASP A 87 -6.80 14.87 -5.70
C ASP A 87 -6.31 13.42 -5.65
N PHE A 88 -5.43 13.16 -4.70
CA PHE A 88 -4.99 11.81 -4.38
C PHE A 88 -6.06 11.10 -3.54
N LEU A 89 -6.47 9.91 -3.97
CA LEU A 89 -7.58 9.17 -3.37
C LEU A 89 -7.12 7.98 -2.51
N GLY A 90 -5.85 7.62 -2.59
CA GLY A 90 -5.26 6.51 -1.85
C GLY A 90 -4.36 5.63 -2.71
N TYR A 91 -3.81 4.58 -2.08
CA TYR A 91 -2.84 3.69 -2.70
C TYR A 91 -2.96 2.25 -2.21
N ALA A 92 -2.35 1.34 -2.95
CA ALA A 92 -2.13 -0.04 -2.57
C ALA A 92 -0.73 -0.47 -3.02
N PRO A 93 -0.09 -1.44 -2.32
CA PRO A 93 1.07 -2.13 -2.84
C PRO A 93 0.84 -2.59 -4.28
N LEU A 94 1.85 -2.41 -5.12
CA LEU A 94 1.83 -2.84 -6.50
C LEU A 94 1.43 -4.32 -6.57
N ASN A 95 0.49 -4.62 -7.47
CA ASN A 95 -0.05 -5.96 -7.69
C ASN A 95 -0.55 -6.67 -6.41
N GLY A 96 -1.16 -5.89 -5.51
CA GLY A 96 -2.08 -6.41 -4.51
C GLY A 96 -1.49 -6.77 -3.16
N GLY A 97 -0.17 -6.74 -2.96
CA GLY A 97 0.48 -6.94 -1.65
C GLY A 97 0.00 -8.21 -0.93
N LEU A 98 0.76 -9.30 -1.07
CA LEU A 98 0.34 -10.68 -0.74
C LEU A 98 -0.07 -10.92 0.74
N ILE A 99 0.31 -10.05 1.66
CA ILE A 99 0.00 -10.18 3.10
C ILE A 99 -0.46 -8.83 3.61
N ARG A 100 -1.66 -8.79 4.19
CA ARG A 100 -2.23 -7.60 4.84
C ARG A 100 -2.96 -8.02 6.09
N GLY A 101 -2.89 -7.20 7.13
CA GLY A 101 -3.56 -7.50 8.38
C GLY A 101 -3.47 -6.36 9.39
N THR A 102 -3.89 -6.65 10.60
CA THR A 102 -3.68 -5.78 11.75
C THR A 102 -2.60 -6.38 12.64
N ALA A 103 -1.73 -5.52 13.16
CA ALA A 103 -0.78 -5.87 14.21
C ALA A 103 -1.00 -4.98 15.42
N TYR A 104 -0.53 -5.42 16.58
CA TYR A 104 -0.42 -4.60 17.77
C TYR A 104 1.06 -4.32 18.04
N ALA A 105 1.47 -3.06 17.90
CA ALA A 105 2.82 -2.61 18.19
C ALA A 105 3.04 -2.56 19.71
N GLN A 106 4.19 -3.02 20.18
CA GLN A 106 4.56 -3.11 21.59
C GLN A 106 5.87 -2.35 21.83
N GLY A 107 5.78 -1.19 22.48
CA GLY A 107 6.92 -0.30 22.74
C GLY A 107 7.92 -0.84 23.75
N ALA A 108 7.50 -1.78 24.61
CA ALA A 108 8.39 -2.36 25.61
C ALA A 108 9.43 -3.34 25.01
N THR A 109 9.12 -3.93 23.84
CA THR A 109 9.95 -4.98 23.21
C THR A 109 10.25 -4.70 21.74
N ASP A 110 9.77 -3.57 21.21
CA ASP A 110 9.87 -3.19 19.80
C ASP A 110 9.30 -4.26 18.84
N ASP A 111 8.30 -5.02 19.32
CA ASP A 111 7.65 -6.09 18.56
C ASP A 111 6.31 -5.65 17.96
N PHE A 112 5.96 -6.30 16.84
CA PHE A 112 4.62 -6.29 16.28
C PHE A 112 3.98 -7.66 16.49
N TYR A 113 2.90 -7.69 17.29
CA TYR A 113 2.08 -8.88 17.45
C TYR A 113 1.01 -8.98 16.36
N ALA A 114 1.15 -9.98 15.48
CA ALA A 114 0.19 -10.29 14.43
C ALA A 114 0.08 -11.82 14.28
N PRO A 115 -1.02 -12.44 14.72
CA PRO A 115 -1.16 -13.89 14.70
C PRO A 115 -1.00 -14.48 13.29
N SER A 116 -0.11 -15.47 13.16
CA SER A 116 0.14 -16.18 11.89
C SER A 116 0.43 -15.24 10.71
N HIS A 117 1.27 -14.23 10.93
CA HIS A 117 1.51 -13.15 9.95
C HIS A 117 2.11 -13.61 8.62
N GLY A 118 2.77 -14.76 8.56
CA GLY A 118 3.37 -15.32 7.34
C GLY A 118 4.58 -14.54 6.78
N LEU A 119 4.90 -13.37 7.34
CA LEU A 119 6.12 -12.61 7.06
C LEU A 119 7.40 -13.40 7.39
N VAL A 120 8.44 -13.14 6.60
CA VAL A 120 9.80 -13.66 6.81
C VAL A 120 10.82 -12.51 6.87
N VAL A 121 11.99 -12.76 7.46
CA VAL A 121 13.09 -11.78 7.47
C VAL A 121 13.45 -11.38 6.02
N GLY A 122 13.55 -10.07 5.77
CA GLY A 122 13.80 -9.49 4.46
C GLY A 122 12.53 -9.00 3.74
N ASP A 123 11.34 -9.42 4.16
CA ASP A 123 10.08 -8.88 3.61
C ASP A 123 10.01 -7.36 3.83
N ARG A 124 9.40 -6.63 2.88
CA ARG A 124 9.16 -5.19 2.97
C ARG A 124 7.73 -4.92 3.45
N VAL A 125 7.58 -4.15 4.52
CA VAL A 125 6.27 -3.85 5.11
C VAL A 125 6.08 -2.37 5.37
N SER A 126 4.87 -1.86 5.14
CA SER A 126 4.45 -0.54 5.59
C SER A 126 3.32 -0.64 6.60
N PHE A 127 3.18 0.40 7.42
CA PHE A 127 2.16 0.50 8.45
C PHE A 127 1.25 1.69 8.17
N LEU A 128 -0.05 1.48 8.39
CA LEU A 128 -1.09 2.49 8.32
C LEU A 128 -1.86 2.55 9.64
N PRO A 129 -2.43 3.70 9.99
CA PRO A 129 -3.38 3.77 11.11
C PRO A 129 -4.56 2.83 10.86
N VAL A 130 -5.05 2.19 11.93
CA VAL A 130 -6.40 1.62 11.90
C VAL A 130 -7.45 2.74 11.75
N PRO A 131 -8.61 2.49 11.13
CA PRO A 131 -9.66 3.51 10.98
C PRO A 131 -10.03 4.17 12.32
N GLY A 132 -9.90 5.51 12.37
CA GLY A 132 -10.18 6.30 13.58
C GLY A 132 -9.07 6.26 14.65
N GLY A 133 -7.93 5.62 14.38
CA GLY A 133 -6.78 5.56 15.27
C GLY A 133 -5.63 6.47 14.83
N THR A 134 -4.67 6.66 15.74
CA THR A 134 -3.37 7.28 15.45
C THR A 134 -2.30 6.19 15.49
N PRO A 135 -1.34 6.16 14.56
CA PRO A 135 -0.24 5.21 14.63
C PRO A 135 0.57 5.42 15.92
N PRO A 136 1.12 4.34 16.51
CA PRO A 136 2.15 4.44 17.53
C PRO A 136 3.30 5.37 17.13
N THR A 137 3.85 6.11 18.09
CA THR A 137 4.99 6.99 17.83
C THR A 137 6.17 6.16 17.31
N GLY A 138 6.82 6.63 16.24
CA GLY A 138 7.92 5.92 15.58
C GLY A 138 7.48 4.95 14.47
N VAL A 139 6.18 4.67 14.33
CA VAL A 139 5.66 3.72 13.33
C VAL A 139 4.90 4.46 12.22
N GLY A 140 5.37 4.34 10.97
CA GLY A 140 4.62 4.76 9.78
C GLY A 140 5.41 5.66 8.82
N GLY A 141 4.79 5.94 7.65
CA GLY A 141 5.33 6.87 6.65
C GLY A 141 6.52 6.36 5.82
N LEU A 142 6.94 5.11 6.02
CA LEU A 142 8.08 4.50 5.34
C LEU A 142 7.83 3.01 5.05
N LEU A 143 8.59 2.46 4.12
CA LEU A 143 8.67 1.03 3.87
C LEU A 143 9.82 0.39 4.64
N TYR A 144 9.51 -0.39 5.67
CA TYR A 144 10.47 -1.05 6.53
C TYR A 144 10.87 -2.44 6.01
N TYR A 145 11.98 -2.97 6.54
CA TYR A 145 12.41 -4.35 6.39
C TYR A 145 12.01 -5.14 7.64
N VAL A 146 11.45 -6.33 7.47
CA VAL A 146 11.36 -7.31 8.56
C VAL A 146 12.77 -7.79 8.89
N VAL A 147 13.26 -7.51 10.10
CA VAL A 147 14.63 -7.85 10.53
C VAL A 147 14.68 -9.03 11.48
N SER A 148 13.57 -9.33 12.17
CA SER A 148 13.44 -10.48 13.06
C SER A 148 12.04 -11.05 12.97
N VAL A 149 11.93 -12.38 13.02
CA VAL A 149 10.68 -13.11 13.23
C VAL A 149 10.88 -14.00 14.45
N THR A 150 10.47 -13.49 15.61
CA THR A 150 10.66 -14.14 16.90
C THR A 150 9.86 -15.44 16.99
N ASN A 151 8.64 -15.45 16.43
CA ASN A 151 7.81 -16.63 16.22
C ASN A 151 6.71 -16.31 15.19
N ALA A 152 5.79 -17.25 14.96
CA ALA A 152 4.70 -17.09 13.98
C ALA A 152 3.74 -15.91 14.24
N ASN A 153 3.82 -15.28 15.41
CA ASN A 153 2.95 -14.19 15.84
C ASN A 153 3.70 -12.89 16.16
N LEU A 154 5.04 -12.88 16.15
CA LEU A 154 5.85 -11.73 16.55
C LEU A 154 6.97 -11.49 15.55
N PHE A 155 7.09 -10.25 15.09
CA PHE A 155 8.16 -9.81 14.21
C PHE A 155 8.61 -8.38 14.58
N GLN A 156 9.84 -8.05 14.18
CA GLN A 156 10.42 -6.71 14.34
C GLN A 156 10.83 -6.17 12.98
N VAL A 157 10.88 -4.84 12.85
CA VAL A 157 11.19 -4.15 11.60
C VAL A 157 12.28 -3.11 11.78
N ALA A 158 12.96 -2.71 10.71
CA ALA A 158 13.90 -1.60 10.70
C ALA A 158 13.83 -0.81 9.38
N ALA A 159 14.32 0.43 9.37
CA ALA A 159 14.30 1.28 8.16
C ALA A 159 15.28 0.78 7.08
N THR A 160 16.37 0.14 7.51
CA THR A 160 17.41 -0.44 6.67
C THR A 160 17.54 -1.93 6.95
N PRO A 161 17.98 -2.73 5.98
CA PRO A 161 18.15 -4.16 6.20
C PRO A 161 19.31 -4.40 7.19
N PHE A 162 19.13 -5.37 8.09
CA PHE A 162 20.13 -5.79 9.10
C PHE A 162 20.46 -4.77 10.19
N ASP A 163 19.68 -3.70 10.32
CA ASP A 163 19.84 -2.71 11.39
C ASP A 163 19.11 -3.13 12.67
N GLN A 164 19.30 -2.35 13.73
CA GLN A 164 18.56 -2.51 14.98
C GLN A 164 17.05 -2.37 14.75
N PRO A 165 16.23 -3.11 15.51
CA PRO A 165 14.78 -2.93 15.50
C PRO A 165 14.38 -1.46 15.68
N LEU A 166 13.32 -1.09 14.97
CA LEU A 166 12.65 0.19 15.07
C LEU A 166 12.20 0.42 16.51
N ALA A 167 12.64 1.50 17.14
CA ALA A 167 12.15 1.90 18.45
C ALA A 167 10.68 2.33 18.38
N ILE A 168 9.80 1.60 19.05
CA ILE A 168 8.37 1.86 19.12
C ILE A 168 8.08 2.68 20.38
N GLY A 169 7.60 3.93 20.20
CA GLY A 169 7.44 4.88 21.31
C GLY A 169 6.20 4.67 22.17
N SER A 170 5.21 3.90 21.70
CA SER A 170 3.99 3.58 22.46
C SER A 170 3.33 2.31 21.94
N ASP A 171 2.52 1.66 22.78
CA ASP A 171 1.71 0.53 22.34
C ASP A 171 0.52 1.00 21.48
N GLY A 172 0.11 0.20 20.49
CA GLY A 172 -1.11 0.49 19.75
C GLY A 172 -1.35 -0.33 18.49
N PRO A 173 -2.60 -0.38 18.00
CA PRO A 173 -2.95 -1.12 16.80
C PRO A 173 -2.52 -0.39 15.53
N VAL A 174 -2.05 -1.16 14.55
CA VAL A 174 -1.72 -0.70 13.20
C VAL A 174 -2.26 -1.68 12.17
N GLN A 175 -2.57 -1.17 10.98
CA GLN A 175 -2.65 -2.01 9.80
C GLN A 175 -1.25 -2.16 9.23
N TYR A 176 -0.94 -3.33 8.68
CA TYR A 176 0.28 -3.55 7.95
C TYR A 176 -0.01 -4.19 6.60
N GLN A 177 0.86 -3.92 5.64
CA GLN A 177 0.81 -4.53 4.32
C GLN A 177 2.23 -4.81 3.84
N ARG A 178 2.42 -6.00 3.28
CA ARG A 178 3.63 -6.35 2.56
C ARG A 178 3.60 -5.72 1.18
N ALA A 179 4.71 -5.13 0.77
CA ALA A 179 4.93 -4.65 -0.58
C ALA A 179 6.13 -5.37 -1.21
N THR A 180 6.10 -5.51 -2.53
CA THR A 180 7.26 -5.92 -3.32
C THR A 180 7.87 -4.65 -3.92
N VAL A 181 9.19 -4.66 -4.10
CA VAL A 181 9.91 -3.57 -4.77
C VAL A 181 10.35 -4.07 -6.13
N ASP A 182 9.74 -3.54 -7.19
CA ASP A 182 10.13 -3.83 -8.56
C ASP A 182 11.20 -2.82 -8.97
N GLN A 183 12.41 -3.32 -9.18
CA GLN A 183 13.58 -2.50 -9.47
C GLN A 183 13.91 -2.53 -10.97
N PHE A 184 13.82 -1.37 -11.60
CA PHE A 184 14.17 -1.15 -12.99
C PHE A 184 15.60 -0.59 -13.08
N SER A 185 16.50 -1.31 -13.77
CA SER A 185 17.89 -0.85 -14.01
C SER A 185 18.02 0.07 -15.21
N ALA A 186 16.99 0.14 -16.05
CA ALA A 186 16.86 0.97 -17.24
C ALA A 186 15.37 1.25 -17.51
N GLN A 187 15.06 1.99 -18.57
CA GLN A 187 13.68 2.15 -19.04
C GLN A 187 13.02 0.77 -19.24
N GLY A 188 11.80 0.63 -18.75
CA GLY A 188 10.98 -0.56 -18.92
C GLY A 188 9.50 -0.25 -18.88
N THR A 189 8.69 -1.29 -18.67
CA THR A 189 7.26 -1.16 -18.48
C THR A 189 6.81 -1.90 -17.22
N GLU A 190 5.83 -1.33 -16.54
CA GLU A 190 5.18 -1.94 -15.38
C GLU A 190 3.69 -2.13 -15.67
N THR A 191 3.14 -3.28 -15.30
CA THR A 191 1.72 -3.60 -15.57
C THR A 191 0.98 -3.80 -14.26
N VAL A 192 0.05 -2.88 -13.98
CA VAL A 192 -0.90 -3.03 -12.89
C VAL A 192 -2.02 -3.94 -13.38
N SER A 193 -1.98 -5.21 -12.98
CA SER A 193 -2.97 -6.22 -13.36
C SER A 193 -4.00 -6.51 -12.27
N THR A 194 -3.66 -6.19 -11.02
CA THR A 194 -4.50 -6.47 -9.85
C THR A 194 -4.53 -5.25 -8.92
N LEU A 195 -5.63 -4.51 -9.01
CA LEU A 195 -5.98 -3.45 -8.06
C LEU A 195 -7.49 -3.52 -7.83
N SER A 196 -7.90 -3.29 -6.58
CA SER A 196 -9.31 -3.19 -6.23
C SER A 196 -9.54 -2.14 -5.16
N ILE A 197 -10.67 -1.45 -5.29
CA ILE A 197 -11.29 -0.70 -4.20
C ILE A 197 -12.04 -1.72 -3.36
N VAL A 198 -11.77 -1.73 -2.05
CA VAL A 198 -12.44 -2.62 -1.09
C VAL A 198 -13.01 -1.80 0.05
N ILE A 199 -14.33 -1.87 0.20
CA ILE A 199 -15.03 -1.34 1.38
C ILE A 199 -15.23 -2.49 2.36
N GLY A 200 -14.54 -2.41 3.50
CA GLY A 200 -14.60 -3.42 4.56
C GLY A 200 -16.02 -3.69 5.05
N ALA A 201 -16.25 -4.92 5.52
CA ALA A 201 -17.51 -5.35 6.13
C ALA A 201 -17.74 -4.71 7.50
#